data_AF-A0A2V2YMG3-F1
#
_entry.id   AF-A0A2V2YMG3-F1
#
_cell.length_a   1.000
_cell.length_b   1.000
_cell.length_c   1.000
_cell.angle_alpha   90.00
_cell.angle_beta   90.00
_cell.angle_gamma   90.00
#
_symmetry.space_group_name_H-M   'P 1'
#
loop_
_entity.id
_entity.type
_entity.pdbx_description
1 polymer ?
#
loop_
_entity_poly.entity_id
_entity_poly.type
_entity_poly.pdbx_seq_one_letter_code
_entity_poly.pdbx_strand_id
1 'polypeptide(L)'
;MKKRLLSIMTAITILTASMNTVGSTNAATVSATTVKDIAGHWAESSITSMISKGYVSGYPDGTFKPNATITRAEFLKMVVNAMELKVDTSTTGKWYVPYVNAAVAAGIHNTKDFNANYDRPITRQEIAQIAVRATTKELRTGKETSTQLMYEATKQGLISGLSNGELGIDQNSTRAQAVVITQRVLTVENGGTLQADKRAASYAEVAWHHTNIETMWGGKMKALPLSMQFSWTVNGTFEEILIIDLSDKNSPYRSWVPDLIKVNTKDWSNDYLIAMKVTMQNTKTAAKGTTAYFYDLLGNTAFKRAIIQDKTSPISTRTPLQLDKLDKVTTWHLLTISKEDLEHKKTVNSTFWYFDTNMGYSIKLSEDGTLFSN
;
A
#
# COMPACT_ATOMS: atom_id res chain seq x y z
N MET A 1 59.25 -18.47 64.71
CA MET A 1 59.94 -19.65 64.12
C MET A 1 60.13 -19.45 62.62
N LYS A 2 61.27 -19.89 62.06
CA LYS A 2 61.63 -20.06 60.63
C LYS A 2 61.30 -18.86 59.69
N LYS A 3 62.26 -17.98 59.34
CA LYS A 3 63.36 -18.15 58.34
C LYS A 3 62.81 -18.25 56.91
N ARG A 4 63.31 -17.58 55.87
CA ARG A 4 64.57 -16.81 55.58
C ARG A 4 64.18 -15.61 54.65
N LEU A 5 65.03 -14.78 54.02
CA LEU A 5 66.48 -14.78 53.81
C LEU A 5 67.10 -13.35 53.96
N LEU A 6 67.64 -12.76 52.88
CA LEU A 6 68.48 -11.57 52.67
C LEU A 6 68.20 -11.10 51.22
N SER A 7 68.05 -9.82 50.86
CA SER A 7 69.08 -8.74 50.77
C SER A 7 70.05 -8.89 49.59
N ILE A 8 70.20 -7.81 48.79
CA ILE A 8 71.46 -7.10 48.42
C ILE A 8 71.34 -6.34 47.07
N MET A 9 72.00 -5.18 47.02
CA MET A 9 72.41 -4.35 45.86
C MET A 9 71.37 -3.50 45.09
N THR A 10 71.37 -2.23 45.48
CA THR A 10 71.33 -1.05 44.62
C THR A 10 72.17 -1.18 43.35
N ALA A 11 71.60 -0.80 42.20
CA ALA A 11 72.31 -0.25 41.06
C ALA A 11 71.50 0.92 40.50
N ILE A 12 72.12 2.08 40.37
CA ILE A 12 71.48 3.31 39.88
C ILE A 12 71.50 3.30 38.35
N THR A 13 70.36 3.55 37.72
CA THR A 13 70.33 3.96 36.31
C THR A 13 69.27 5.04 36.12
N ILE A 14 69.71 6.19 35.58
CA ILE A 14 68.85 7.32 35.25
C ILE A 14 68.03 6.95 34.00
N LEU A 15 66.71 6.84 34.14
CA LEU A 15 65.85 6.59 32.98
C LEU A 15 65.50 7.91 32.29
N THR A 16 66.05 8.09 31.08
CA THR A 16 65.78 9.24 30.21
C THR A 16 64.31 9.25 29.75
N ALA A 17 63.75 10.46 29.61
CA ALA A 17 62.42 10.64 29.05
C ALA A 17 62.38 10.21 27.57
N SER A 18 61.43 9.33 27.24
CA SER A 18 61.07 8.98 25.85
C SER A 18 59.63 9.41 25.61
N MET A 19 59.44 10.45 24.80
CA MET A 19 58.12 10.91 24.38
C MET A 19 57.54 9.91 23.38
N ASN A 20 56.61 9.06 23.81
CA ASN A 20 55.84 8.25 22.87
C ASN A 20 54.78 9.14 22.21
N THR A 21 55.04 9.50 20.96
CA THR A 21 54.07 10.17 20.09
C THR A 21 52.84 9.30 19.91
N VAL A 22 51.73 9.68 20.54
CA VAL A 22 50.42 9.10 20.26
C VAL A 22 50.08 9.42 18.81
N GLY A 23 50.12 8.41 17.96
CA GLY A 23 49.64 8.52 16.58
C GLY A 23 48.15 8.85 16.62
N SER A 24 47.81 10.11 16.32
CA SER A 24 46.42 10.55 16.22
C SER A 24 45.75 9.77 15.10
N THR A 25 44.97 8.75 15.47
CA THR A 25 44.01 8.14 14.57
C THR A 25 43.02 9.24 14.19
N ASN A 26 43.07 9.69 12.95
CA ASN A 26 42.02 10.51 12.37
C ASN A 26 40.76 9.65 12.26
N ALA A 27 40.06 9.50 13.39
CA ALA A 27 38.62 9.28 13.38
C ALA A 27 38.06 10.46 12.59
N ALA A 28 37.68 10.20 11.34
CA ALA A 28 36.99 11.18 10.52
C ALA A 28 35.72 11.55 11.27
N THR A 29 35.73 12.71 11.91
CA THR A 29 34.54 13.32 12.50
C THR A 29 33.56 13.45 11.35
N VAL A 30 32.51 12.62 11.40
CA VAL A 30 31.36 12.76 10.51
C VAL A 30 30.66 14.04 10.94
N SER A 31 31.19 15.18 10.48
CA SER A 31 30.52 16.47 10.58
C SER A 31 29.17 16.27 9.93
N ALA A 32 28.11 16.30 10.74
CA ALA A 32 26.75 16.28 10.25
C ALA A 32 26.61 17.47 9.29
N THR A 33 26.63 17.20 7.99
CA THR A 33 26.66 18.25 6.98
C THR A 33 25.32 18.94 6.98
N THR A 34 25.23 20.06 7.70
CA THR A 34 24.02 20.90 7.73
C THR A 34 23.71 21.37 6.31
N VAL A 35 22.67 20.78 5.73
CA VAL A 35 22.18 21.10 4.38
C VAL A 35 21.28 22.33 4.45
N LYS A 36 21.60 23.35 3.66
CA LYS A 36 21.03 24.71 3.81
C LYS A 36 19.65 24.92 3.15
N ASP A 37 19.18 23.97 2.37
CA ASP A 37 18.01 24.06 1.48
C ASP A 37 16.83 23.18 1.93
N ILE A 38 16.85 22.70 3.18
CA ILE A 38 15.76 21.90 3.77
C ILE A 38 14.95 22.65 4.83
N ALA A 39 15.36 23.86 5.26
CA ALA A 39 14.68 24.62 6.30
C ALA A 39 13.22 24.94 5.91
N GLY A 40 12.26 24.54 6.75
CA GLY A 40 10.83 24.67 6.49
C GLY A 40 10.27 23.67 5.48
N HIS A 41 11.08 22.72 5.00
CA HIS A 41 10.62 21.68 4.08
C HIS A 41 9.90 20.56 4.84
N TRP A 42 8.80 20.04 4.30
CA TRP A 42 7.99 18.99 4.97
C TRP A 42 8.77 17.72 5.34
N ALA A 43 9.88 17.44 4.63
CA ALA A 43 10.77 16.31 4.88
C ALA A 43 12.04 16.66 5.71
N GLU A 44 12.16 17.88 6.25
CA GLU A 44 13.34 18.37 6.97
C GLU A 44 13.81 17.44 8.09
N SER A 45 12.89 17.02 8.96
CA SER A 45 13.16 16.10 10.06
C SER A 45 13.66 14.73 9.57
N SER A 46 13.01 14.17 8.54
CA SER A 46 13.41 12.90 7.91
C SER A 46 14.79 12.98 7.27
N ILE A 47 15.08 14.06 6.53
CA ILE A 47 16.39 14.27 5.90
C ILE A 47 17.47 14.42 6.97
N THR A 48 17.23 15.24 7.99
CA THR A 48 18.19 15.45 9.09
C THR A 48 18.47 14.15 9.85
N SER A 49 17.45 13.36 10.16
CA SER A 49 17.59 12.06 10.84
C SER A 49 18.33 11.02 9.99
N MET A 50 18.07 10.96 8.69
CA MET A 50 18.73 10.00 7.80
C MET A 50 20.17 10.41 7.45
N ILE A 51 20.50 11.71 7.50
CA ILE A 51 21.87 12.22 7.43
C ILE A 51 22.62 11.91 8.73
N SER A 52 22.04 12.16 9.90
CA SER A 52 22.73 11.92 11.19
C SER A 52 23.01 10.43 11.46
N LYS A 53 22.23 9.52 10.88
CA LYS A 53 22.50 8.07 10.86
C LYS A 53 23.49 7.63 9.76
N GLY A 54 23.92 8.53 8.87
CA GLY A 54 24.86 8.22 7.78
C GLY A 54 24.25 7.47 6.58
N TYR A 55 22.94 7.22 6.57
CA TYR A 55 22.29 6.45 5.50
C TYR A 55 22.17 7.25 4.19
N VAL A 56 22.00 8.57 4.27
CA VAL A 56 21.95 9.48 3.10
C VAL A 56 22.88 10.68 3.27
N SER A 57 23.26 11.30 2.17
CA SER A 57 24.13 12.49 2.17
C SER A 57 23.58 13.61 1.29
N GLY A 58 23.94 14.84 1.65
CA GLY A 58 23.86 16.00 0.76
C GLY A 58 24.96 16.01 -0.31
N TYR A 59 24.99 17.09 -1.07
CA TYR A 59 25.99 17.40 -2.10
C TYR A 59 27.14 18.26 -1.53
N PRO A 60 28.33 18.27 -2.16
CA PRO A 60 29.46 19.10 -1.72
C PRO A 60 29.21 20.62 -1.70
N ASP A 61 28.16 21.10 -2.38
CA ASP A 61 27.71 22.50 -2.37
C ASP A 61 26.91 22.89 -1.11
N GLY A 62 26.75 21.97 -0.16
CA GLY A 62 26.00 22.16 1.09
C GLY A 62 24.47 22.10 0.93
N THR A 63 23.97 21.50 -0.15
CA THR A 63 22.53 21.28 -0.39
C THR A 63 22.14 19.81 -0.33
N PHE A 64 20.85 19.53 -0.13
CA PHE A 64 20.27 18.21 -0.26
C PHE A 64 19.48 18.04 -1.58
N LYS A 65 18.95 19.13 -2.13
CA LYS A 65 18.08 19.18 -3.31
C LYS A 65 16.80 18.34 -3.12
N PRO A 66 15.99 18.62 -2.07
CA PRO A 66 14.86 17.77 -1.68
C PRO A 66 13.81 17.59 -2.79
N ASN A 67 13.60 18.61 -3.62
CA ASN A 67 12.65 18.61 -4.73
C ASN A 67 13.22 18.09 -6.05
N ALA A 68 14.52 17.76 -6.12
CA ALA A 68 15.08 17.16 -7.33
C ALA A 68 14.55 15.73 -7.53
N THR A 69 14.30 15.36 -8.78
CA THR A 69 13.99 13.97 -9.16
C THR A 69 15.16 13.06 -8.82
N ILE A 70 14.88 11.90 -8.23
CA ILE A 70 15.89 10.91 -7.84
C ILE A 70 15.97 9.77 -8.86
N THR A 71 17.17 9.25 -9.11
CA THR A 71 17.37 8.08 -9.96
C THR A 71 17.12 6.75 -9.23
N ARG A 72 16.87 5.68 -10.00
CA ARG A 72 16.76 4.31 -9.47
C ARG A 72 18.01 3.87 -8.72
N ALA A 73 19.20 4.19 -9.26
CA ALA A 73 20.48 3.93 -8.63
C ALA A 73 20.59 4.56 -7.23
N GLU A 74 20.22 5.84 -7.11
CA GLU A 74 20.28 6.57 -5.84
C GLU A 74 19.28 6.05 -4.82
N PHE A 75 18.03 5.81 -5.22
CA PHE A 75 17.04 5.25 -4.31
C PHE A 75 17.44 3.87 -3.79
N LEU A 76 17.93 3.00 -4.67
CA LEU A 76 18.40 1.67 -4.28
C LEU A 76 19.56 1.77 -3.28
N LYS A 77 20.51 2.69 -3.49
CA LYS A 77 21.57 2.99 -2.51
C LYS A 77 21.02 3.46 -1.16
N MET A 78 20.00 4.32 -1.13
CA MET A 78 19.39 4.77 0.13
C MET A 78 18.83 3.59 0.94
N VAL A 79 18.08 2.69 0.29
CA VAL A 79 17.50 1.50 0.94
C VAL A 79 18.59 0.52 1.37
N VAL A 80 19.57 0.23 0.51
CA VAL A 80 20.72 -0.66 0.83
C VAL A 80 21.52 -0.15 2.02
N ASN A 81 21.76 1.16 2.10
CA ASN A 81 22.43 1.79 3.24
C ASN A 81 21.59 1.71 4.53
N ALA A 82 20.30 2.04 4.46
CA ALA A 82 19.40 2.07 5.62
C ALA A 82 19.12 0.67 6.19
N MET A 83 19.14 -0.36 5.35
CA MET A 83 19.07 -1.77 5.76
C MET A 83 20.44 -2.36 6.15
N GLU A 84 21.50 -1.54 6.14
CA GLU A 84 22.89 -1.92 6.49
C GLU A 84 23.39 -3.18 5.76
N LEU A 85 22.96 -3.36 4.50
CA LEU A 85 23.33 -4.54 3.71
C LEU A 85 24.81 -4.50 3.34
N LYS A 86 25.44 -5.68 3.29
CA LYS A 86 26.86 -5.80 2.92
C LYS A 86 27.10 -5.37 1.47
N VAL A 87 27.80 -4.26 1.27
CA VAL A 87 28.21 -3.73 -0.04
C VAL A 87 29.67 -4.08 -0.32
N ASP A 88 29.93 -4.73 -1.47
CA ASP A 88 31.30 -5.01 -1.93
C ASP A 88 31.84 -3.85 -2.79
N THR A 89 32.60 -2.96 -2.15
CA THR A 89 33.21 -1.78 -2.77
C THR A 89 34.37 -2.10 -3.72
N SER A 90 34.82 -3.36 -3.81
CA SER A 90 35.83 -3.78 -4.80
C SER A 90 35.26 -4.00 -6.21
N THR A 91 33.92 -4.04 -6.34
CA THR A 91 33.26 -4.27 -7.63
C THR A 91 33.57 -3.17 -8.64
N THR A 92 34.10 -3.54 -9.81
CA THR A 92 34.40 -2.60 -10.90
C THR A 92 33.15 -2.23 -11.71
N GLY A 93 33.17 -1.05 -12.34
CA GLY A 93 32.09 -0.56 -13.21
C GLY A 93 31.47 0.75 -12.72
N LYS A 94 30.17 0.94 -12.97
CA LYS A 94 29.44 2.14 -12.52
C LYS A 94 29.29 2.16 -10.99
N TRP A 95 29.31 3.35 -10.40
CA TRP A 95 29.30 3.56 -8.94
C TRP A 95 28.17 2.84 -8.18
N TYR A 96 27.04 2.57 -8.83
CA TYR A 96 25.89 1.93 -8.22
C TYR A 96 25.92 0.39 -8.24
N VAL A 97 26.82 -0.23 -9.01
CA VAL A 97 26.88 -1.70 -9.17
C VAL A 97 27.03 -2.44 -7.83
N PRO A 98 27.89 -2.02 -6.87
CA PRO A 98 27.95 -2.62 -5.54
C PRO A 98 26.59 -2.66 -4.82
N TYR A 99 25.80 -1.58 -4.92
CA TYR A 99 24.49 -1.46 -4.27
C TYR A 99 23.42 -2.29 -4.97
N VAL A 100 23.47 -2.37 -6.31
CA VAL A 100 22.62 -3.29 -7.09
C VAL A 100 22.87 -4.74 -6.67
N ASN A 101 24.14 -5.14 -6.57
CA ASN A 101 24.51 -6.49 -6.17
C ASN A 101 24.04 -6.82 -4.75
N ALA A 102 24.22 -5.89 -3.80
CA ALA A 102 23.74 -6.05 -2.42
C ALA A 102 22.20 -6.17 -2.35
N ALA A 103 21.46 -5.34 -3.10
CA ALA A 103 20.01 -5.38 -3.17
C ALA A 103 19.47 -6.69 -3.79
N VAL A 104 20.14 -7.22 -4.82
CA VAL A 104 19.82 -8.52 -5.42
C VAL A 104 20.12 -9.66 -4.45
N ALA A 105 21.26 -9.63 -3.75
CA ALA A 105 21.63 -10.64 -2.76
C ALA A 105 20.65 -10.68 -1.56
N ALA A 106 20.10 -9.53 -1.17
CA ALA A 106 19.04 -9.45 -0.16
C ALA A 106 17.63 -9.82 -0.68
N GLY A 107 17.45 -9.99 -2.00
CA GLY A 107 16.16 -10.25 -2.63
C GLY A 107 15.22 -9.04 -2.69
N ILE A 108 15.70 -7.83 -2.40
CA ILE A 108 14.89 -6.61 -2.44
C ILE A 108 14.76 -6.03 -3.87
N HIS A 109 15.60 -6.48 -4.80
CA HIS A 109 15.66 -6.03 -6.18
C HIS A 109 15.90 -7.20 -7.15
N ASN A 110 15.30 -7.16 -8.35
CA ASN A 110 15.61 -8.06 -9.46
C ASN A 110 16.15 -7.22 -10.63
N THR A 111 17.24 -7.66 -11.26
CA THR A 111 17.88 -6.90 -12.34
C THR A 111 16.97 -6.64 -13.55
N LYS A 112 15.96 -7.49 -13.76
CA LYS A 112 14.91 -7.33 -14.78
C LYS A 112 13.96 -6.17 -14.50
N ASP A 113 13.78 -5.78 -13.23
CA ASP A 113 12.82 -4.75 -12.83
C ASP A 113 13.12 -3.40 -13.52
N PHE A 114 14.41 -3.08 -13.67
CA PHE A 114 14.86 -1.83 -14.32
C PHE A 114 15.46 -2.05 -15.71
N ASN A 115 15.63 -3.30 -16.16
CA ASN A 115 16.28 -3.64 -17.44
C ASN A 115 17.61 -2.86 -17.65
N ALA A 116 18.45 -2.84 -16.62
CA ALA A 116 19.70 -2.06 -16.52
C ALA A 116 19.60 -0.51 -16.57
N ASN A 117 18.40 0.08 -16.65
CA ASN A 117 18.17 1.53 -16.71
C ASN A 117 18.25 2.23 -15.34
N TYR A 118 19.31 2.00 -14.58
CA TYR A 118 19.48 2.53 -13.21
C TYR A 118 19.70 4.05 -13.14
N ASP A 119 20.21 4.67 -14.21
CA ASP A 119 20.42 6.12 -14.30
C ASP A 119 19.13 6.91 -14.61
N ARG A 120 18.00 6.23 -14.85
CA ARG A 120 16.71 6.89 -15.08
C ARG A 120 16.06 7.31 -13.75
N PRO A 121 15.20 8.35 -13.77
CA PRO A 121 14.24 8.62 -12.71
C PRO A 121 13.50 7.37 -12.25
N ILE A 122 13.26 7.27 -10.94
CA ILE A 122 12.44 6.19 -10.37
C ILE A 122 10.98 6.64 -10.23
N THR A 123 10.04 5.77 -10.64
CA THR A 123 8.61 6.03 -10.46
C THR A 123 8.14 5.64 -9.06
N ARG A 124 6.98 6.15 -8.63
CA ARG A 124 6.36 5.77 -7.35
C ARG A 124 6.03 4.28 -7.28
N GLN A 125 5.65 3.65 -8.40
CA GLN A 125 5.47 2.20 -8.49
C GLN A 125 6.77 1.41 -8.28
N GLU A 126 7.88 1.88 -8.84
CA GLU A 126 9.19 1.25 -8.66
C GLU A 126 9.72 1.40 -7.22
N ILE A 127 9.43 2.52 -6.56
CA ILE A 127 9.68 2.68 -5.12
C ILE A 127 8.84 1.70 -4.30
N ALA A 128 7.54 1.55 -4.59
CA ALA A 128 6.64 0.63 -3.88
C ALA A 128 7.19 -0.79 -3.86
N GLN A 129 7.63 -1.27 -5.02
CA GLN A 129 8.20 -2.59 -5.21
C GLN A 129 9.44 -2.85 -4.36
N ILE A 130 10.41 -1.94 -4.34
CA ILE A 130 11.61 -2.07 -3.49
C ILE A 130 11.24 -1.94 -2.01
N ALA A 131 10.37 -1.01 -1.65
CA ALA A 131 9.99 -0.75 -0.26
C ALA A 131 9.25 -1.96 0.36
N VAL A 132 8.30 -2.56 -0.34
CA VAL A 132 7.58 -3.77 0.11
C VAL A 132 8.50 -4.97 0.16
N ARG A 133 9.37 -5.16 -0.83
CA ARG A 133 10.34 -6.26 -0.74
C ARG A 133 11.32 -6.04 0.40
N ALA A 134 11.70 -4.80 0.74
CA ALA A 134 12.51 -4.52 1.91
C ALA A 134 11.82 -5.01 3.20
N THR A 135 10.54 -4.69 3.41
CA THR A 135 9.81 -4.98 4.66
C THR A 135 9.06 -6.32 4.72
N THR A 136 8.84 -6.98 3.58
CA THR A 136 8.03 -8.21 3.48
C THR A 136 8.77 -9.26 2.67
N LYS A 137 9.33 -10.25 3.37
CA LYS A 137 10.19 -11.30 2.78
C LYS A 137 9.41 -12.25 1.88
N GLU A 138 8.15 -12.44 2.21
CA GLU A 138 7.17 -13.28 1.53
C GLU A 138 6.85 -12.78 0.12
N LEU A 139 7.05 -11.48 -0.15
CA LEU A 139 6.80 -10.80 -1.42
C LEU A 139 8.08 -10.59 -2.26
N ARG A 140 9.17 -11.27 -1.91
CA ARG A 140 10.44 -11.30 -2.68
C ARG A 140 10.43 -12.37 -3.79
N THR A 141 9.28 -12.97 -4.14
CA THR A 141 9.24 -14.10 -5.08
C THR A 141 9.40 -13.69 -6.55
N GLY A 142 9.07 -12.43 -6.88
CA GLY A 142 9.09 -11.91 -8.25
C GLY A 142 7.89 -12.36 -9.09
N LYS A 143 6.84 -12.89 -8.45
CA LYS A 143 5.55 -13.27 -9.07
C LYS A 143 4.47 -12.20 -8.84
N GLU A 144 4.71 -11.30 -7.89
CA GLU A 144 3.80 -10.26 -7.46
C GLU A 144 3.60 -9.22 -8.57
N THR A 145 2.36 -8.77 -8.77
CA THR A 145 2.09 -7.70 -9.73
C THR A 145 2.50 -6.34 -9.17
N SER A 146 2.72 -5.34 -10.04
CA SER A 146 3.01 -3.98 -9.57
C SER A 146 1.85 -3.34 -8.80
N THR A 147 0.60 -3.71 -9.12
CA THR A 147 -0.60 -3.28 -8.40
C THR A 147 -0.69 -3.91 -7.02
N GLN A 148 -0.36 -5.21 -6.87
CA GLN A 148 -0.23 -5.88 -5.57
C GLN A 148 0.82 -5.19 -4.70
N LEU A 149 2.01 -4.91 -5.24
CA LEU A 149 3.08 -4.26 -4.49
C LEU A 149 2.74 -2.81 -4.12
N MET A 150 1.97 -2.09 -4.95
CA MET A 150 1.45 -0.77 -4.61
C MET A 150 0.40 -0.84 -3.47
N TYR A 151 -0.46 -1.85 -3.49
CA TYR A 151 -1.42 -2.08 -2.40
C TYR A 151 -0.70 -2.40 -1.09
N GLU A 152 0.26 -3.32 -1.09
CA GLU A 152 1.02 -3.65 0.12
C GLU A 152 1.83 -2.44 0.63
N ALA A 153 2.41 -1.63 -0.26
CA ALA A 153 3.13 -0.41 0.13
C ALA A 153 2.23 0.64 0.80
N THR A 154 0.98 0.76 0.35
CA THR A 154 0.03 1.73 0.90
C THR A 154 -0.67 1.19 2.16
N LYS A 155 -1.01 -0.10 2.19
CA LYS A 155 -1.54 -0.86 3.35
C LYS A 155 -0.57 -0.83 4.54
N GLN A 156 0.73 -1.03 4.29
CA GLN A 156 1.77 -0.93 5.31
C GLN A 156 2.13 0.52 5.67
N GLY A 157 1.54 1.52 5.01
CA GLY A 157 1.88 2.93 5.23
C GLY A 157 3.28 3.34 4.77
N LEU A 158 3.99 2.52 3.99
CA LEU A 158 5.29 2.86 3.39
C LEU A 158 5.15 4.01 2.40
N ILE A 159 4.07 4.01 1.63
CA ILE A 159 3.71 5.06 0.67
C ILE A 159 2.35 5.66 1.03
N SER A 160 2.28 6.99 1.02
CA SER A 160 1.03 7.74 1.05
C SER A 160 0.70 8.26 -0.35
N GLY A 161 -0.57 8.56 -0.61
CA GLY A 161 -1.03 9.13 -1.86
C GLY A 161 -0.56 10.59 -2.06
N LEU A 162 -0.91 11.14 -3.20
CA LEU A 162 -0.90 12.59 -3.44
C LEU A 162 -2.09 13.24 -2.69
N SER A 163 -2.30 14.55 -2.87
CA SER A 163 -3.27 15.34 -2.08
C SER A 163 -4.70 14.77 -1.97
N ASN A 164 -5.14 13.97 -2.95
CA ASN A 164 -6.46 13.33 -2.97
C ASN A 164 -6.42 11.79 -2.74
N GLY A 165 -5.30 11.24 -2.25
CA GLY A 165 -5.04 9.80 -2.14
C GLY A 165 -4.59 9.15 -3.46
N GLU A 166 -4.50 9.90 -4.54
CA GLU A 166 -4.07 9.40 -5.86
C GLU A 166 -2.69 8.73 -5.78
N LEU A 167 -2.53 7.58 -6.45
CA LEU A 167 -1.31 6.79 -6.34
C LEU A 167 -0.13 7.38 -7.11
N GLY A 168 -0.39 8.04 -8.24
CA GLY A 168 0.64 8.62 -9.11
C GLY A 168 1.66 7.58 -9.59
N ILE A 169 1.23 6.38 -9.98
CA ILE A 169 2.08 5.19 -10.18
C ILE A 169 3.30 5.44 -11.08
N ASP A 170 3.11 6.14 -12.20
CA ASP A 170 4.15 6.46 -13.18
C ASP A 170 4.87 7.80 -12.91
N GLN A 171 4.46 8.55 -11.89
CA GLN A 171 5.09 9.82 -11.57
C GLN A 171 6.48 9.57 -10.96
N ASN A 172 7.46 10.34 -11.45
CA ASN A 172 8.82 10.33 -10.91
C ASN A 172 8.85 10.86 -9.48
N SER A 173 9.62 10.21 -8.62
CA SER A 173 9.73 10.60 -7.21
C SER A 173 10.83 11.65 -6.98
N THR A 174 10.63 12.50 -5.97
CA THR A 174 11.67 13.44 -5.51
C THR A 174 12.61 12.78 -4.51
N ARG A 175 13.79 13.36 -4.32
CA ARG A 175 14.78 12.91 -3.34
C ARG A 175 14.23 12.94 -1.91
N ALA A 176 13.39 13.92 -1.57
CA ALA A 176 12.71 13.98 -0.27
C ALA A 176 11.71 12.83 -0.07
N GLN A 177 10.90 12.50 -1.10
CA GLN A 177 9.98 11.35 -1.04
C GLN A 177 10.75 10.04 -0.84
N ALA A 178 11.83 9.84 -1.59
CA ALA A 178 12.73 8.69 -1.43
C ALA A 178 13.29 8.54 -0.01
N VAL A 179 13.78 9.62 0.61
CA VAL A 179 14.28 9.59 2.00
C VAL A 179 13.18 9.21 2.99
N VAL A 180 12.00 9.82 2.87
CA VAL A 180 10.87 9.55 3.78
C VAL A 180 10.39 8.12 3.68
N ILE A 181 10.33 7.56 2.46
CA ILE A 181 9.96 6.16 2.24
C ILE A 181 11.07 5.23 2.75
N THR A 182 12.34 5.58 2.60
CA THR A 182 13.47 4.83 3.18
C THR A 182 13.41 4.83 4.72
N GLN A 183 13.08 5.96 5.33
CA GLN A 183 12.88 6.05 6.79
C GLN A 183 11.70 5.20 7.25
N ARG A 184 10.60 5.16 6.47
CA ARG A 184 9.43 4.30 6.73
C ARG A 184 9.76 2.80 6.64
N VAL A 185 10.53 2.39 5.63
CA VAL A 185 11.08 1.03 5.53
C VAL A 185 11.88 0.69 6.80
N LEU A 186 12.78 1.58 7.23
CA LEU A 186 13.55 1.39 8.46
C LEU A 186 12.66 1.33 9.71
N THR A 187 11.56 2.08 9.79
CA THR A 187 10.60 1.97 10.90
C THR A 187 9.99 0.56 10.96
N VAL A 188 9.55 0.01 9.83
CA VAL A 188 8.91 -1.32 9.78
C VAL A 188 9.92 -2.45 10.02
N GLU A 189 11.12 -2.39 9.44
CA GLU A 189 12.18 -3.38 9.69
C GLU A 189 12.62 -3.44 11.17
N ASN A 190 12.47 -2.33 11.92
CA ASN A 190 12.70 -2.28 13.37
C ASN A 190 11.45 -2.65 14.21
N GLY A 191 10.41 -3.24 13.61
CA GLY A 191 9.18 -3.66 14.28
C GLY A 191 8.22 -2.52 14.64
N GLY A 192 8.45 -1.30 14.13
CA GLY A 192 7.55 -0.17 14.29
C GLY A 192 6.36 -0.24 13.34
N THR A 193 5.25 0.38 13.74
CA THR A 193 4.04 0.50 12.91
C THR A 193 3.97 1.87 12.23
N LEU A 194 3.27 1.92 11.09
CA LEU A 194 3.01 3.15 10.34
C LEU A 194 1.50 3.33 10.13
N GLN A 195 1.05 4.58 10.12
CA GLN A 195 -0.32 4.90 9.75
C GLN A 195 -0.47 4.89 8.22
N ALA A 196 -1.32 3.99 7.72
CA ALA A 196 -1.69 3.94 6.31
C ALA A 196 -2.53 5.15 5.88
N ASP A 197 -2.32 5.61 4.65
CA ASP A 197 -3.25 6.52 3.98
C ASP A 197 -4.44 5.70 3.47
N LYS A 198 -5.59 5.80 4.14
CA LYS A 198 -6.80 5.02 3.82
C LYS A 198 -7.31 5.24 2.39
N ARG A 199 -7.09 6.43 1.80
CA ARG A 199 -7.49 6.70 0.41
C ARG A 199 -6.55 6.03 -0.57
N ALA A 200 -5.23 6.16 -0.36
CA ALA A 200 -4.24 5.49 -1.19
C ALA A 200 -4.38 3.96 -1.12
N ALA A 201 -4.49 3.40 0.10
CA ALA A 201 -4.71 1.97 0.29
C ALA A 201 -5.97 1.47 -0.44
N SER A 202 -7.09 2.20 -0.31
CA SER A 202 -8.33 1.85 -1.01
C SER A 202 -8.22 1.94 -2.53
N TYR A 203 -7.48 2.91 -3.07
CA TYR A 203 -7.30 3.05 -4.52
C TYR A 203 -6.35 1.98 -5.08
N ALA A 204 -5.33 1.59 -4.30
CA ALA A 204 -4.43 0.50 -4.67
C ALA A 204 -5.12 -0.88 -4.57
N GLU A 205 -6.00 -1.08 -3.58
CA GLU A 205 -6.81 -2.29 -3.47
C GLU A 205 -7.73 -2.44 -4.69
N VAL A 206 -8.42 -1.36 -5.10
CA VAL A 206 -9.27 -1.40 -6.30
C VAL A 206 -8.44 -1.64 -7.57
N ALA A 207 -7.22 -1.10 -7.66
CA ALA A 207 -6.32 -1.38 -8.79
C ALA A 207 -5.77 -2.82 -8.83
N TRP A 208 -5.87 -3.59 -7.74
CA TRP A 208 -5.39 -4.98 -7.67
C TRP A 208 -6.51 -6.02 -7.61
N HIS A 209 -7.46 -5.83 -6.69
CA HIS A 209 -8.57 -6.74 -6.40
C HIS A 209 -9.92 -6.28 -6.98
N HIS A 210 -10.00 -5.10 -7.59
CA HIS A 210 -11.25 -4.47 -8.04
C HIS A 210 -12.29 -4.30 -6.90
N THR A 211 -11.80 -4.17 -5.66
CA THR A 211 -12.60 -3.89 -4.46
C THR A 211 -11.78 -3.05 -3.46
N ASN A 212 -12.43 -2.43 -2.48
CA ASN A 212 -11.77 -1.81 -1.33
C ASN A 212 -12.29 -2.34 0.03
N ILE A 213 -12.94 -3.51 0.04
CA ILE A 213 -13.55 -4.08 1.23
C ILE A 213 -12.52 -4.31 2.36
N GLU A 214 -11.31 -4.77 2.05
CA GLU A 214 -10.29 -5.03 3.09
C GLU A 214 -9.85 -3.73 3.78
N THR A 215 -9.63 -2.66 3.00
CA THR A 215 -9.29 -1.33 3.54
C THR A 215 -10.45 -0.66 4.28
N MET A 216 -11.69 -0.87 3.83
CA MET A 216 -12.84 -0.12 4.34
C MET A 216 -13.52 -0.78 5.53
N TRP A 217 -13.64 -2.11 5.52
CA TRP A 217 -14.33 -2.88 6.56
C TRP A 217 -13.42 -3.88 7.30
N GLY A 218 -12.25 -4.19 6.76
CA GLY A 218 -11.37 -5.27 7.22
C GLY A 218 -11.63 -6.59 6.49
N GLY A 219 -10.99 -7.66 6.95
CA GLY A 219 -11.24 -9.01 6.43
C GLY A 219 -10.49 -9.34 5.15
N LYS A 220 -11.02 -10.30 4.37
CA LYS A 220 -10.44 -10.79 3.11
C LYS A 220 -11.53 -11.04 2.06
N MET A 221 -11.22 -10.77 0.79
CA MET A 221 -12.12 -11.03 -0.33
C MET A 221 -11.39 -11.72 -1.49
N LYS A 222 -12.11 -12.50 -2.31
CA LYS A 222 -11.57 -12.87 -3.63
C LYS A 222 -11.50 -11.63 -4.52
N ALA A 223 -10.40 -11.49 -5.23
CA ALA A 223 -10.29 -10.50 -6.30
C ALA A 223 -11.41 -10.69 -7.33
N LEU A 224 -11.95 -9.58 -7.83
CA LEU A 224 -12.92 -9.57 -8.93
C LEU A 224 -12.14 -9.47 -10.27
N PRO A 225 -12.72 -9.88 -11.42
CA PRO A 225 -14.11 -10.27 -11.63
C PRO A 225 -14.49 -11.65 -11.09
N LEU A 226 -15.68 -11.77 -10.49
CA LEU A 226 -16.24 -13.05 -10.01
C LEU A 226 -17.56 -13.36 -10.72
N SER A 227 -17.58 -14.44 -11.51
CA SER A 227 -18.73 -14.87 -12.33
C SER A 227 -19.49 -16.05 -11.71
N MET A 228 -20.81 -16.07 -11.88
CA MET A 228 -21.74 -17.01 -11.24
C MET A 228 -23.14 -16.95 -11.86
N GLN A 229 -24.04 -17.85 -11.42
CA GLN A 229 -25.45 -17.80 -11.80
C GLN A 229 -26.25 -17.02 -10.74
N PHE A 230 -26.91 -15.93 -11.15
CA PHE A 230 -27.80 -15.13 -10.28
C PHE A 230 -29.25 -15.64 -10.30
N SER A 231 -29.67 -16.34 -11.34
CA SER A 231 -30.98 -17.00 -11.40
C SER A 231 -31.00 -18.08 -12.50
N TRP A 232 -32.07 -18.86 -12.58
CA TRP A 232 -32.30 -19.83 -13.66
C TRP A 232 -32.24 -19.26 -15.09
N THR A 233 -32.33 -17.93 -15.26
CA THR A 233 -32.23 -17.18 -16.52
C THR A 233 -31.01 -16.25 -16.60
N VAL A 234 -30.43 -15.83 -15.48
CA VAL A 234 -29.43 -14.75 -15.45
C VAL A 234 -28.10 -15.26 -14.89
N ASN A 235 -27.05 -15.15 -15.69
CA ASN A 235 -25.67 -15.19 -15.19
C ASN A 235 -25.23 -13.78 -14.81
N GLY A 236 -24.31 -13.70 -13.86
CA GLY A 236 -23.82 -12.46 -13.30
C GLY A 236 -22.33 -12.47 -13.06
N THR A 237 -21.68 -11.35 -13.31
CA THR A 237 -20.27 -11.10 -12.98
C THR A 237 -20.18 -9.84 -12.15
N PHE A 238 -19.64 -9.96 -10.94
CA PHE A 238 -19.19 -8.81 -10.16
C PHE A 238 -17.88 -8.33 -10.76
N GLU A 239 -17.89 -7.14 -11.36
CA GLU A 239 -16.72 -6.54 -12.02
C GLU A 239 -15.91 -5.70 -11.01
N GLU A 240 -16.61 -4.98 -10.13
CA GLU A 240 -16.00 -4.05 -9.17
C GLU A 240 -16.95 -3.83 -7.98
N ILE A 241 -16.43 -3.71 -6.75
CA ILE A 241 -17.24 -3.40 -5.55
C ILE A 241 -16.56 -2.30 -4.72
N LEU A 242 -17.20 -1.14 -4.62
CA LEU A 242 -16.70 0.01 -3.89
C LEU A 242 -17.53 0.25 -2.61
N ILE A 243 -16.84 0.29 -1.48
CA ILE A 243 -17.34 0.69 -0.17
C ILE A 243 -16.98 2.15 0.07
N ILE A 244 -17.98 2.96 0.44
CA ILE A 244 -17.85 4.40 0.67
C ILE A 244 -18.50 4.70 2.02
N ASP A 245 -17.75 5.24 2.98
CA ASP A 245 -18.32 5.72 4.25
C ASP A 245 -19.03 7.04 4.00
N LEU A 246 -20.35 7.09 4.18
CA LEU A 246 -21.13 8.30 3.88
C LEU A 246 -20.90 9.42 4.91
N SER A 247 -20.51 9.06 6.14
CA SER A 247 -20.22 9.99 7.24
C SER A 247 -18.87 10.70 7.09
N ASP A 248 -17.90 10.04 6.45
CA ASP A 248 -16.56 10.56 6.26
C ASP A 248 -16.47 11.33 4.93
N LYS A 249 -16.34 12.65 5.02
CA LYS A 249 -16.15 13.52 3.84
C LYS A 249 -14.86 13.19 3.06
N ASN A 250 -13.87 12.60 3.72
CA ASN A 250 -12.59 12.21 3.13
C ASN A 250 -12.57 10.75 2.66
N SER A 251 -13.66 9.99 2.80
CA SER A 251 -13.72 8.58 2.43
C SER A 251 -13.30 8.36 0.96
N PRO A 252 -12.69 7.21 0.62
CA PRO A 252 -12.42 6.86 -0.77
C PRO A 252 -13.70 6.95 -1.61
N TYR A 253 -13.60 7.54 -2.81
CA TYR A 253 -14.72 7.73 -3.73
C TYR A 253 -15.90 8.57 -3.18
N ARG A 254 -15.79 9.23 -2.02
CA ARG A 254 -16.89 10.03 -1.42
C ARG A 254 -17.43 11.13 -2.35
N SER A 255 -16.57 11.70 -3.19
CA SER A 255 -16.94 12.71 -4.20
C SER A 255 -17.83 12.17 -5.33
N TRP A 256 -17.89 10.85 -5.53
CA TRP A 256 -18.79 10.22 -6.50
C TRP A 256 -20.23 10.05 -5.96
N VAL A 257 -20.50 10.50 -4.72
CA VAL A 257 -21.82 10.42 -4.08
C VAL A 257 -22.39 11.81 -3.75
N PRO A 258 -22.71 12.64 -4.75
CA PRO A 258 -23.67 13.74 -4.61
C PRO A 258 -25.10 13.17 -4.53
N ASP A 259 -26.04 13.95 -3.98
CA ASP A 259 -27.50 13.81 -4.14
C ASP A 259 -28.07 12.37 -4.08
N LEU A 260 -27.75 11.69 -2.98
CA LEU A 260 -28.20 10.32 -2.67
C LEU A 260 -29.68 10.30 -2.24
N ILE A 261 -30.54 9.65 -3.01
CA ILE A 261 -31.95 9.40 -2.65
C ILE A 261 -32.07 8.19 -1.73
N LYS A 262 -32.90 8.34 -0.69
CA LYS A 262 -33.35 7.26 0.18
C LYS A 262 -34.64 6.66 -0.37
N VAL A 263 -34.67 5.34 -0.61
CA VAL A 263 -35.84 4.66 -1.19
C VAL A 263 -36.98 4.44 -0.16
N ASN A 264 -36.70 4.54 1.15
CA ASN A 264 -37.67 4.28 2.22
C ASN A 264 -37.76 5.40 3.28
N THR A 265 -37.35 6.63 2.94
CA THR A 265 -37.32 7.82 3.83
C THR A 265 -36.40 7.75 5.08
N LYS A 266 -35.74 6.62 5.40
CA LYS A 266 -34.78 6.52 6.52
C LYS A 266 -33.51 7.30 6.22
N ASP A 267 -32.91 7.96 7.22
CA ASP A 267 -31.58 8.56 7.05
C ASP A 267 -30.46 7.51 7.08
N TRP A 268 -29.52 7.66 6.15
CA TRP A 268 -28.37 6.80 5.88
C TRP A 268 -27.09 7.64 5.78
N SER A 269 -27.11 8.89 6.23
CA SER A 269 -25.94 9.79 6.26
C SER A 269 -24.73 9.21 7.02
N ASN A 270 -24.97 8.25 7.92
CA ASN A 270 -23.94 7.53 8.68
C ASN A 270 -23.74 6.05 8.24
N ASP A 271 -24.38 5.62 7.16
CA ASP A 271 -24.22 4.25 6.62
C ASP A 271 -22.94 4.13 5.77
N TYR A 272 -22.59 2.89 5.41
CA TYR A 272 -21.75 2.64 4.25
C TYR A 272 -22.62 2.53 2.99
N LEU A 273 -22.24 3.23 1.92
CA LEU A 273 -22.71 2.94 0.57
C LEU A 273 -21.83 1.86 -0.04
N ILE A 274 -22.47 0.95 -0.76
CA ILE A 274 -21.86 -0.15 -1.49
C ILE A 274 -22.29 0.01 -2.95
N ALA A 275 -21.33 0.37 -3.80
CA ALA A 275 -21.52 0.44 -5.24
C ALA A 275 -20.96 -0.83 -5.87
N MET A 276 -21.83 -1.63 -6.50
CA MET A 276 -21.46 -2.87 -7.17
C MET A 276 -21.58 -2.66 -8.69
N LYS A 277 -20.47 -2.78 -9.41
CA LYS A 277 -20.46 -2.81 -10.88
C LYS A 277 -20.71 -4.24 -11.30
N VAL A 278 -21.83 -4.48 -11.94
CA VAL A 278 -22.30 -5.83 -12.22
C VAL A 278 -22.67 -5.96 -13.69
N THR A 279 -22.11 -6.98 -14.30
CA THR A 279 -22.52 -7.48 -15.61
C THR A 279 -23.57 -8.56 -15.40
N MET A 280 -24.79 -8.34 -15.88
CA MET A 280 -25.83 -9.36 -15.95
C MET A 280 -25.99 -9.83 -17.40
N GLN A 281 -26.04 -11.13 -17.62
CA GLN A 281 -26.22 -11.75 -18.93
C GLN A 281 -27.43 -12.70 -18.91
N ASN A 282 -28.32 -12.54 -19.88
CA ASN A 282 -29.41 -13.47 -20.10
C ASN A 282 -28.89 -14.78 -20.71
N THR A 283 -29.44 -15.91 -20.29
CA THR A 283 -29.03 -17.26 -20.72
C THR A 283 -30.15 -18.04 -21.43
N LYS A 284 -31.39 -17.54 -21.43
CA LYS A 284 -32.57 -18.22 -21.98
C LYS A 284 -33.58 -17.23 -22.55
N THR A 285 -34.37 -17.66 -23.52
CA THR A 285 -35.51 -16.88 -24.02
C THR A 285 -36.53 -16.66 -22.90
N ALA A 286 -36.78 -15.39 -22.52
CA ALA A 286 -37.82 -15.02 -21.58
C ALA A 286 -39.09 -14.53 -22.32
N ALA A 287 -40.20 -14.40 -21.59
CA ALA A 287 -41.42 -13.82 -22.15
C ALA A 287 -41.21 -12.34 -22.50
N LYS A 288 -41.92 -11.84 -23.53
CA LYS A 288 -41.85 -10.43 -23.95
C LYS A 288 -42.19 -9.50 -22.79
N GLY A 289 -41.36 -8.47 -22.59
CA GLY A 289 -41.43 -7.52 -21.47
C GLY A 289 -40.77 -7.97 -20.16
N THR A 290 -40.25 -9.20 -20.06
CA THR A 290 -39.62 -9.68 -18.82
C THR A 290 -38.35 -8.89 -18.51
N THR A 291 -38.26 -8.37 -17.30
CA THR A 291 -37.15 -7.51 -16.84
C THR A 291 -36.57 -8.07 -15.55
N ALA A 292 -35.24 -8.12 -15.43
CA ALA A 292 -34.55 -8.45 -14.19
C ALA A 292 -33.85 -7.21 -13.60
N TYR A 293 -34.09 -6.95 -12.32
CA TYR A 293 -33.33 -5.98 -11.53
C TYR A 293 -32.42 -6.74 -10.57
N PHE A 294 -31.14 -6.35 -10.50
CA PHE A 294 -30.18 -6.93 -9.57
C PHE A 294 -30.62 -6.88 -8.10
N TYR A 295 -31.35 -5.83 -7.68
CA TYR A 295 -31.85 -5.73 -6.32
C TYR A 295 -32.86 -6.83 -5.97
N ASP A 296 -33.69 -7.25 -6.94
CA ASP A 296 -34.69 -8.29 -6.72
C ASP A 296 -34.06 -9.71 -6.64
N LEU A 297 -32.74 -9.79 -6.81
CA LEU A 297 -31.90 -10.98 -6.67
C LEU A 297 -31.11 -10.98 -5.33
N LEU A 298 -31.25 -9.95 -4.49
CA LEU A 298 -30.63 -9.85 -3.16
C LEU A 298 -31.55 -10.42 -2.08
N GLY A 299 -31.16 -11.53 -1.46
CA GLY A 299 -31.91 -12.14 -0.34
C GLY A 299 -31.67 -11.50 1.04
N ASN A 300 -30.65 -10.66 1.19
CA ASN A 300 -30.24 -10.15 2.51
C ASN A 300 -30.93 -8.82 2.86
N THR A 301 -31.80 -8.86 3.85
CA THR A 301 -32.64 -7.74 4.31
C THR A 301 -31.88 -6.59 4.97
N ALA A 302 -30.62 -6.77 5.37
CA ALA A 302 -29.80 -5.69 5.95
C ALA A 302 -29.51 -4.59 4.92
N PHE A 303 -29.31 -4.96 3.65
CA PHE A 303 -29.02 -4.00 2.59
C PHE A 303 -30.27 -3.21 2.19
N LYS A 304 -30.14 -1.88 2.11
CA LYS A 304 -31.21 -1.00 1.61
C LYS A 304 -30.81 -0.43 0.26
N ARG A 305 -31.77 -0.32 -0.65
CA ARG A 305 -31.48 0.17 -2.00
C ARG A 305 -31.25 1.68 -2.02
N ALA A 306 -30.20 2.12 -2.71
CA ALA A 306 -29.88 3.52 -2.95
C ALA A 306 -29.99 3.91 -4.43
N ILE A 307 -30.06 5.22 -4.71
CA ILE A 307 -30.04 5.82 -6.05
C ILE A 307 -29.33 7.18 -5.92
N ILE A 308 -28.49 7.55 -6.88
CA ILE A 308 -27.97 8.92 -7.03
C ILE A 308 -28.78 9.62 -8.13
N GLN A 309 -29.21 10.88 -7.93
CA GLN A 309 -29.91 11.64 -8.99
C GLN A 309 -28.96 12.25 -10.02
N ASP A 310 -27.82 12.74 -9.53
CA ASP A 310 -26.83 13.41 -10.36
C ASP A 310 -26.25 12.44 -11.39
N LYS A 311 -26.43 12.75 -12.67
CA LYS A 311 -25.95 11.93 -13.80
C LYS A 311 -24.46 12.12 -14.08
N THR A 312 -23.79 13.06 -13.42
CA THR A 312 -22.33 13.27 -13.52
C THR A 312 -21.55 12.30 -12.64
N SER A 313 -22.19 11.70 -11.63
CA SER A 313 -21.55 10.67 -10.80
C SER A 313 -21.22 9.41 -11.64
N PRO A 314 -19.97 8.91 -11.60
CA PRO A 314 -19.54 7.72 -12.36
C PRO A 314 -20.31 6.43 -12.03
N ILE A 315 -21.00 6.42 -10.88
CA ILE A 315 -21.76 5.26 -10.36
C ILE A 315 -23.28 5.46 -10.44
N SER A 316 -23.74 6.57 -11.02
CA SER A 316 -25.16 6.92 -11.17
C SER A 316 -25.81 6.24 -12.37
N THR A 317 -26.11 4.95 -12.22
CA THR A 317 -26.82 4.16 -13.23
C THR A 317 -27.85 3.22 -12.59
N ARG A 318 -28.92 2.90 -13.33
CA ARG A 318 -29.92 1.90 -12.95
C ARG A 318 -30.55 1.29 -14.20
N THR A 319 -29.75 0.59 -15.00
CA THR A 319 -30.24 -0.10 -16.20
C THR A 319 -30.61 -1.54 -15.86
N PRO A 320 -31.89 -1.94 -15.90
CA PRO A 320 -32.25 -3.33 -15.70
C PRO A 320 -31.96 -4.17 -16.95
N LEU A 321 -31.79 -5.48 -16.77
CA LEU A 321 -31.63 -6.40 -17.89
C LEU A 321 -33.01 -6.71 -18.49
N GLN A 322 -33.21 -6.34 -19.76
CA GLN A 322 -34.42 -6.68 -20.53
C GLN A 322 -34.25 -8.09 -21.11
N LEU A 323 -34.78 -9.13 -20.44
CA LEU A 323 -34.55 -10.53 -20.82
C LEU A 323 -35.18 -10.93 -22.17
N ASP A 324 -35.97 -10.05 -22.79
CA ASP A 324 -36.57 -10.23 -24.11
C ASP A 324 -35.88 -9.42 -25.24
N LYS A 325 -34.88 -8.57 -24.91
CA LYS A 325 -34.27 -7.60 -25.86
C LYS A 325 -32.76 -7.40 -25.69
N LEU A 326 -32.23 -7.65 -24.50
CA LEU A 326 -30.84 -7.41 -24.13
C LEU A 326 -30.26 -8.71 -23.59
N ASP A 327 -29.29 -9.27 -24.31
CA ASP A 327 -28.58 -10.45 -23.85
C ASP A 327 -27.59 -10.12 -22.72
N LYS A 328 -27.13 -8.87 -22.60
CA LYS A 328 -26.14 -8.45 -21.62
C LYS A 328 -26.29 -6.97 -21.24
N VAL A 329 -26.08 -6.64 -19.97
CA VAL A 329 -25.95 -5.26 -19.46
C VAL A 329 -24.86 -5.20 -18.39
N THR A 330 -24.04 -4.15 -18.40
CA THR A 330 -23.10 -3.83 -17.32
C THR A 330 -23.49 -2.47 -16.75
N THR A 331 -23.76 -2.40 -15.45
CA THR A 331 -24.27 -1.19 -14.79
C THR A 331 -23.83 -1.17 -13.32
N TRP A 332 -23.90 -0.02 -12.67
CA TRP A 332 -23.76 0.06 -11.22
C TRP A 332 -25.10 -0.24 -10.53
N HIS A 333 -25.00 -0.80 -9.33
CA HIS A 333 -26.08 -1.01 -8.40
C HIS A 333 -25.66 -0.54 -7.01
N LEU A 334 -26.52 0.23 -6.35
CA LEU A 334 -26.19 0.93 -5.10
C LEU A 334 -27.02 0.40 -3.95
N LEU A 335 -26.35 0.05 -2.86
CA LEU A 335 -26.93 -0.44 -1.60
C LEU A 335 -26.34 0.36 -0.42
N THR A 336 -27.06 0.49 0.69
CA THR A 336 -26.48 0.91 1.97
C THR A 336 -26.58 -0.21 3.01
N ILE A 337 -25.69 -0.17 3.99
CA ILE A 337 -25.76 -0.93 5.23
C ILE A 337 -25.42 -0.02 6.40
N SER A 338 -26.16 -0.13 7.50
CA SER A 338 -25.84 0.64 8.70
C SER A 338 -24.58 0.11 9.37
N LYS A 339 -23.86 0.98 10.09
CA LYS A 339 -22.67 0.59 10.85
C LYS A 339 -23.00 -0.44 11.94
N GLU A 340 -24.18 -0.35 12.54
CA GLU A 340 -24.70 -1.31 13.52
C GLU A 340 -24.91 -2.70 12.88
N ASP A 341 -25.57 -2.78 11.73
CA ASP A 341 -25.77 -4.04 10.99
C ASP A 341 -24.43 -4.68 10.56
N LEU A 342 -23.44 -3.87 10.15
CA LEU A 342 -22.09 -4.31 9.82
C LEU A 342 -21.38 -4.93 11.03
N GLU A 343 -21.31 -4.23 12.16
CA GLU A 343 -20.62 -4.71 13.36
C GLU A 343 -21.34 -5.91 14.01
N HIS A 344 -22.68 -5.94 13.96
CA HIS A 344 -23.44 -7.14 14.34
C HIS A 344 -23.05 -8.35 13.48
N LYS A 345 -23.06 -8.19 12.15
CA LYS A 345 -22.68 -9.26 11.20
C LYS A 345 -21.25 -9.77 11.37
N LYS A 346 -20.30 -8.89 11.68
CA LYS A 346 -18.92 -9.25 12.08
C LYS A 346 -18.91 -10.08 13.36
N THR A 347 -19.59 -9.61 14.41
CA THR A 347 -19.64 -10.26 15.73
C THR A 347 -20.16 -11.70 15.65
N VAL A 348 -21.18 -11.97 14.83
CA VAL A 348 -21.75 -13.31 14.65
C VAL A 348 -21.07 -14.14 13.54
N ASN A 349 -20.02 -13.62 12.92
CA ASN A 349 -19.34 -14.18 11.73
C ASN A 349 -20.31 -14.71 10.65
N SER A 350 -21.38 -13.96 10.37
CA SER A 350 -22.42 -14.40 9.43
C SER A 350 -21.97 -14.26 7.97
N THR A 351 -22.55 -15.08 7.08
CA THR A 351 -22.40 -14.88 5.63
C THR A 351 -22.86 -13.48 5.26
N PHE A 352 -21.93 -12.68 4.74
CA PHE A 352 -22.13 -11.25 4.60
C PHE A 352 -22.92 -10.91 3.34
N TRP A 353 -22.41 -11.45 2.22
CA TRP A 353 -23.05 -11.48 0.93
C TRP A 353 -23.59 -12.87 0.70
N TYR A 354 -24.90 -13.03 0.86
CA TYR A 354 -25.63 -14.09 0.20
C TYR A 354 -26.77 -13.50 -0.64
N PHE A 355 -26.83 -13.95 -1.87
CA PHE A 355 -27.92 -13.70 -2.79
C PHE A 355 -28.77 -14.95 -2.73
N ASP A 356 -29.85 -14.90 -1.97
CA ASP A 356 -30.82 -15.99 -1.96
C ASP A 356 -31.71 -15.85 -3.20
N THR A 357 -31.73 -16.90 -3.99
CA THR A 357 -32.68 -17.05 -5.09
C THR A 357 -33.83 -17.90 -4.58
N ASN A 358 -35.01 -17.84 -5.22
CA ASN A 358 -36.12 -18.78 -4.92
C ASN A 358 -35.79 -20.28 -5.22
N MET A 359 -34.51 -20.62 -5.36
CA MET A 359 -33.94 -21.94 -5.59
C MET A 359 -33.00 -22.39 -4.46
N GLY A 360 -32.82 -21.59 -3.40
CA GLY A 360 -32.04 -21.96 -2.20
C GLY A 360 -30.51 -21.92 -2.36
N TYR A 361 -30.00 -21.31 -3.44
CA TYR A 361 -28.57 -21.05 -3.59
C TYR A 361 -28.18 -19.82 -2.77
N SER A 362 -27.13 -19.94 -1.94
CA SER A 362 -26.43 -18.79 -1.38
C SER A 362 -25.15 -18.52 -2.19
N ILE A 363 -25.18 -17.44 -2.98
CA ILE A 363 -23.97 -16.92 -3.63
C ILE A 363 -23.01 -16.38 -2.58
N LYS A 364 -21.73 -16.75 -2.65
CA LYS A 364 -20.69 -16.31 -1.70
C LYS A 364 -19.55 -15.60 -2.44
N LEU A 365 -19.14 -14.42 -1.95
CA LEU A 365 -18.04 -13.63 -2.54
C LEU A 365 -16.65 -13.98 -1.96
N SER A 366 -16.59 -14.89 -1.00
CA SER A 366 -15.40 -15.49 -0.40
C SER A 366 -15.57 -17.03 -0.35
N GLU A 367 -14.54 -17.76 0.05
CA GLU A 367 -14.56 -19.25 0.00
C GLU A 367 -15.58 -19.88 0.95
N ASP A 368 -15.72 -19.32 2.15
CA ASP A 368 -16.70 -19.73 3.15
C ASP A 368 -17.96 -18.84 3.16
N GLY A 369 -17.93 -17.69 2.48
CA GLY A 369 -19.00 -16.68 2.45
C GLY A 369 -18.91 -15.62 3.56
N THR A 370 -17.94 -15.72 4.46
CA THR A 370 -17.65 -14.66 5.43
C THR A 370 -16.65 -13.69 4.83
N LEU A 371 -16.80 -12.39 5.08
CA LEU A 371 -15.76 -11.42 4.71
C LEU A 371 -14.68 -11.31 5.79
N PHE A 372 -14.96 -11.80 7.01
CA PHE A 372 -14.17 -11.50 8.21
C PHE A 372 -13.77 -12.79 8.98
N SER A 373 -13.55 -13.90 8.28
CA SER A 373 -12.96 -15.11 8.86
C SER A 373 -11.62 -14.78 9.55
N ASN A 374 -11.50 -15.15 10.84
CA ASN A 374 -10.26 -15.07 11.60
C ASN A 374 -9.18 -16.03 11.06
#